data_AF-A0A355KVG2-F1
#
_entry.id   AF-A0A355KVG2-F1
#
_cell.length_a   1.000
_cell.length_b   1.000
_cell.length_c   1.000
_cell.angle_alpha   90.00
_cell.angle_beta   90.00
_cell.angle_gamma   90.00
#
_symmetry.space_group_name_H-M   'P 1'
#
loop_
_entity.id
_entity.type
_entity.pdbx_description
1 polymer ?
#
loop_
_entity_poly.entity_id
_entity_poly.type
_entity_poly.pdbx_seq_one_letter_code
_entity_poly.pdbx_strand_id
1 'polypeptide(L)'
;MAEDRDIKIYEGGKSRELNDIQRISEDIDRNKRNGNIDKAKALGKRLAKIRPDCKKLGLDIGSMPAAELYCVRVLLTFTAEYAVQKYVLSDTLIDAVSASMYDYLKAEEKGYYNNISDGSAFTFYLLALKKSGDTAKNIGEQFAQRCGINSDEYVTFGADIFNKSLELYSKIIDETEFVGE
;
A
#
# COMPACT_ATOMS: atom_id res chain seq x y z
N MET A 1 -42.04 -12.59 -47.77
CA MET A 1 -41.63 -13.93 -47.28
C MET A 1 -40.15 -13.84 -46.98
N ALA A 2 -39.77 -14.08 -45.70
CA ALA A 2 -38.42 -14.11 -45.10
C ALA A 2 -37.57 -12.82 -45.25
N GLU A 3 -36.81 -12.33 -44.26
CA GLU A 3 -36.01 -13.04 -43.27
C GLU A 3 -36.05 -12.38 -41.88
N ASP A 4 -36.31 -13.21 -40.87
CA ASP A 4 -36.08 -12.96 -39.45
C ASP A 4 -34.57 -13.08 -39.22
N ARG A 5 -33.89 -11.98 -38.87
CA ARG A 5 -32.46 -12.04 -38.50
C ARG A 5 -32.36 -12.42 -37.03
N ASP A 6 -32.09 -13.71 -36.82
CA ASP A 6 -31.61 -14.29 -35.56
C ASP A 6 -30.54 -13.41 -34.90
N ILE A 7 -30.93 -12.65 -33.87
CA ILE A 7 -30.00 -11.97 -32.96
C ILE A 7 -29.51 -13.02 -31.97
N LYS A 8 -28.28 -13.49 -32.14
CA LYS A 8 -27.58 -14.30 -31.12
C LYS A 8 -27.22 -13.41 -29.93
N ILE A 9 -28.05 -13.43 -28.88
CA ILE A 9 -27.72 -12.81 -27.59
C ILE A 9 -26.68 -13.67 -26.88
N TYR A 10 -25.50 -13.10 -26.63
CA TYR A 10 -24.40 -13.74 -25.93
C TYR A 10 -24.69 -13.73 -24.41
N GLU A 11 -25.13 -14.85 -23.84
CA GLU A 11 -25.49 -14.96 -22.41
C GLU A 11 -24.29 -15.28 -21.48
N GLY A 12 -23.06 -15.31 -22.00
CA GLY A 12 -21.87 -15.73 -21.23
C GLY A 12 -21.36 -14.72 -20.18
N GLY A 13 -21.76 -13.45 -20.24
CA GLY A 13 -21.24 -12.40 -19.35
C GLY A 13 -21.94 -12.32 -17.99
N LYS A 14 -23.28 -12.33 -17.99
CA LYS A 14 -24.10 -12.09 -16.79
C LYS A 14 -23.86 -13.12 -15.68
N SER A 15 -23.70 -14.39 -16.03
CA SER A 15 -23.49 -15.46 -15.04
C SER A 15 -22.14 -15.37 -14.34
N ARG A 16 -21.11 -14.85 -15.02
CA ARG A 16 -19.78 -14.64 -14.42
C ARG A 16 -19.82 -13.45 -13.46
N GLU A 17 -20.38 -12.32 -13.90
CA GLU A 17 -20.53 -11.12 -13.07
C GLU A 17 -21.34 -11.36 -11.79
N LEU A 18 -22.44 -12.12 -11.88
CA LEU A 18 -23.25 -12.48 -10.70
C LEU A 18 -22.48 -13.37 -9.72
N ASN A 19 -21.67 -14.31 -10.22
CA ASN A 19 -20.80 -15.15 -9.39
C ASN A 19 -19.69 -14.34 -8.70
N ASP A 20 -19.10 -13.38 -9.41
CA ASP A 20 -18.07 -12.48 -8.84
C ASP A 20 -18.66 -11.60 -7.73
N ILE A 21 -19.85 -11.04 -7.92
CA ILE A 21 -20.56 -10.25 -6.90
C ILE A 21 -20.88 -11.10 -5.66
N GLN A 22 -21.36 -12.35 -5.85
CA GLN A 22 -21.64 -13.25 -4.75
C GLN A 22 -20.38 -13.59 -3.95
N ARG A 23 -19.27 -13.92 -4.63
CA ARG A 23 -17.98 -14.20 -3.99
C ARG A 23 -17.45 -13.03 -3.17
N ILE A 24 -17.55 -11.81 -3.70
CA ILE A 24 -17.16 -10.59 -2.97
C ILE A 24 -18.05 -10.41 -1.73
N SER A 25 -19.36 -10.61 -1.87
CA SER A 25 -20.29 -10.49 -0.73
C SER A 25 -20.00 -11.51 0.36
N GLU A 26 -19.72 -12.77 0.00
CA GLU A 26 -19.36 -13.83 0.95
C GLU A 26 -18.03 -13.55 1.65
N ASP A 27 -17.05 -13.00 0.92
CA ASP A 27 -15.76 -12.58 1.48
C ASP A 27 -15.93 -11.45 2.52
N ILE A 28 -16.74 -10.44 2.20
CA ILE A 28 -17.08 -9.35 3.11
C ILE A 28 -17.80 -9.88 4.35
N ASP A 29 -18.82 -10.73 4.18
CA ASP A 29 -19.58 -11.31 5.29
C ASP A 29 -18.68 -12.16 6.20
N ARG A 30 -17.80 -12.99 5.63
CA ARG A 30 -16.85 -13.81 6.37
C ARG A 30 -15.92 -12.94 7.23
N ASN A 31 -15.29 -11.94 6.61
CA ASN A 31 -14.35 -11.03 7.27
C ASN A 31 -15.01 -10.13 8.32
N LYS A 32 -16.30 -9.81 8.16
CA LYS A 32 -17.07 -9.12 9.21
C LYS A 32 -17.33 -10.03 10.40
N ARG A 33 -17.75 -11.28 10.17
CA ARG A 33 -18.13 -12.22 11.25
C ARG A 33 -16.95 -12.67 12.09
N ASN A 34 -15.76 -12.80 11.51
CA ASN A 34 -14.56 -13.23 12.22
C ASN A 34 -13.75 -12.07 12.84
N GLY A 35 -14.22 -10.83 12.69
CA GLY A 35 -13.57 -9.63 13.25
C GLY A 35 -12.35 -9.12 12.47
N ASN A 36 -12.04 -9.71 11.30
CA ASN A 36 -10.90 -9.29 10.49
C ASN A 36 -11.03 -7.83 10.01
N ILE A 37 -12.24 -7.33 9.79
CA ILE A 37 -12.45 -5.92 9.40
C ILE A 37 -11.97 -4.96 10.49
N ASP A 38 -12.25 -5.25 11.77
CA ASP A 38 -11.80 -4.39 12.87
C ASP A 38 -10.28 -4.47 13.06
N LYS A 39 -9.71 -5.67 12.89
CA LYS A 39 -8.26 -5.88 12.86
C LYS A 39 -7.60 -5.10 11.71
N ALA A 40 -8.17 -5.13 10.51
CA ALA A 40 -7.70 -4.42 9.34
C ALA A 40 -7.68 -2.89 9.56
N LYS A 41 -8.75 -2.35 10.16
CA LYS A 41 -8.80 -0.93 10.53
C LYS A 41 -7.74 -0.57 11.58
N ALA A 42 -7.57 -1.42 12.60
CA ALA A 42 -6.54 -1.22 13.62
C ALA A 42 -5.13 -1.26 13.01
N LEU A 43 -4.88 -2.21 12.11
CA LEU A 43 -3.64 -2.34 11.34
C LEU A 43 -3.38 -1.10 10.48
N GLY A 44 -4.34 -0.64 9.69
CA GLY A 44 -4.19 0.57 8.87
C GLY A 44 -3.79 1.80 9.68
N LYS A 45 -4.43 2.02 10.83
CA LYS A 45 -4.05 3.09 11.77
C LYS A 45 -2.65 2.89 12.35
N ARG A 46 -2.28 1.65 12.67
CA ARG A 46 -0.96 1.30 13.23
C ARG A 46 0.15 1.57 12.21
N LEU A 47 -0.05 1.21 10.95
CA LEU A 47 0.90 1.47 9.86
C LEU A 47 1.04 2.98 9.61
N ALA A 48 -0.07 3.73 9.55
CA ALA A 48 -0.08 5.19 9.34
C ALA A 48 0.69 5.98 10.43
N LYS A 49 0.79 5.42 11.63
CA LYS A 49 1.47 6.02 12.77
C LYS A 49 2.99 5.87 12.73
N ILE A 50 3.53 4.98 11.90
CA ILE A 50 4.98 4.80 11.79
C ILE A 50 5.60 6.05 11.14
N ARG A 51 6.55 6.67 11.85
CA ARG A 51 7.25 7.89 11.45
C ARG A 51 8.72 7.63 11.19
N PRO A 52 9.42 8.55 10.48
CA PRO A 52 10.86 8.46 10.28
C PRO A 52 11.64 8.22 11.58
N ASP A 53 11.22 8.82 12.70
CA ASP A 53 11.86 8.71 14.02
C ASP A 53 11.51 7.43 14.79
N CYS A 54 10.75 6.50 14.18
CA CYS A 54 10.39 5.25 14.83
C CYS A 54 11.65 4.43 15.14
N LYS A 55 11.97 4.28 16.44
CA LYS A 55 13.14 3.52 16.91
C LYS A 55 13.21 2.09 16.36
N LYS A 56 12.05 1.47 16.09
CA LYS A 56 11.99 0.11 15.53
C LYS A 56 12.48 0.02 14.08
N LEU A 57 12.46 1.13 13.34
CA LEU A 57 13.04 1.16 11.99
C LEU A 57 14.57 1.22 12.03
N GLY A 58 15.17 1.80 13.07
CA GLY A 58 16.63 1.93 13.16
C GLY A 58 17.24 2.74 12.01
N LEU A 59 16.56 3.82 11.59
CA LEU A 59 17.07 4.75 10.60
C LEU A 59 17.95 5.82 11.26
N ASP A 60 19.06 6.16 10.62
CA ASP A 60 19.83 7.34 10.97
C ASP A 60 19.21 8.56 10.27
N ILE A 61 18.31 9.25 10.97
CA ILE A 61 17.62 10.44 10.46
C ILE A 61 18.17 11.75 11.05
N GLY A 62 19.22 11.67 11.88
CA GLY A 62 19.96 12.78 12.49
C GLY A 62 19.23 14.13 12.63
N SER A 63 19.88 15.19 12.14
CA SER A 63 19.31 16.55 12.02
C SER A 63 18.84 16.82 10.58
N MET A 64 18.25 15.80 9.94
CA MET A 64 17.77 15.88 8.57
C MET A 64 16.74 17.02 8.41
N PRO A 65 16.83 17.87 7.36
CA PRO A 65 15.86 18.93 7.11
C PRO A 65 14.47 18.36 6.83
N ALA A 66 13.45 19.18 7.10
CA ALA A 66 12.05 18.78 6.96
C ALA A 66 11.68 18.26 5.55
N ALA A 67 12.34 18.78 4.50
CA ALA A 67 12.11 18.35 3.12
C ALA A 67 12.58 16.90 2.87
N GLU A 68 13.72 16.50 3.43
CA GLU A 68 14.24 15.14 3.31
C GLU A 68 13.44 14.18 4.21
N LEU A 69 13.08 14.59 5.43
CA LEU A 69 12.16 13.83 6.29
C LEU A 69 10.81 13.58 5.61
N TYR A 70 10.34 14.55 4.81
CA TYR A 70 9.15 14.37 3.98
C TYR A 70 9.35 13.25 2.94
N CYS A 71 10.48 13.21 2.23
CA CYS A 71 10.78 12.08 1.33
C CYS A 71 10.72 10.73 2.05
N VAL A 72 11.37 10.64 3.23
CA VAL A 72 11.41 9.40 4.02
C VAL A 72 9.99 8.98 4.34
N ARG A 73 9.17 9.92 4.80
CA ARG A 73 7.78 9.65 5.14
C ARG A 73 6.94 9.17 3.95
N VAL A 74 7.14 9.75 2.76
CA VAL A 74 6.48 9.26 1.54
C VAL A 74 6.89 7.82 1.24
N LEU A 75 8.18 7.51 1.31
CA LEU A 75 8.67 6.15 1.07
C LEU A 75 8.13 5.16 2.10
N LEU A 76 8.01 5.56 3.37
CA LEU A 76 7.36 4.74 4.40
C LEU A 76 5.89 4.47 4.06
N THR A 77 5.12 5.48 3.67
CA THR A 77 3.71 5.28 3.28
C THR A 77 3.57 4.39 2.05
N PHE A 78 4.42 4.59 1.04
CA PHE A 78 4.46 3.70 -0.13
C PHE A 78 4.77 2.25 0.28
N THR A 79 5.76 2.06 1.14
CA THR A 79 6.20 0.72 1.55
C THR A 79 5.15 0.03 2.41
N ALA A 80 4.38 0.78 3.20
CA ALA A 80 3.23 0.26 3.93
C ALA A 80 2.15 -0.28 2.97
N GLU A 81 1.77 0.50 1.95
CA GLU A 81 0.80 0.06 0.93
C GLU A 81 1.29 -1.17 0.17
N TYR A 82 2.56 -1.15 -0.22
CA TYR A 82 3.19 -2.29 -0.89
C TYR A 82 3.21 -3.53 0.01
N ALA A 83 3.53 -3.39 1.30
CA ALA A 83 3.51 -4.49 2.26
C ALA A 83 2.10 -5.07 2.43
N VAL A 84 1.08 -4.20 2.54
CA VAL A 84 -0.32 -4.64 2.64
C VAL A 84 -0.72 -5.46 1.41
N GLN A 85 -0.47 -4.95 0.20
CA GLN A 85 -0.76 -5.67 -1.05
C GLN A 85 0.03 -6.98 -1.20
N LYS A 86 1.19 -7.07 -0.55
CA LYS A 86 2.08 -8.24 -0.65
C LYS A 86 1.75 -9.34 0.36
N TYR A 87 1.32 -8.97 1.57
CA TYR A 87 1.22 -9.90 2.70
C TYR A 87 -0.21 -10.14 3.18
N VAL A 88 -1.17 -9.28 2.83
CA VAL A 88 -2.60 -9.53 3.08
C VAL A 88 -3.17 -10.20 1.83
N LEU A 89 -3.89 -11.31 2.01
CA LEU A 89 -4.39 -12.17 0.95
C LEU A 89 -5.81 -11.82 0.50
N SER A 90 -6.62 -11.23 1.38
CA SER A 90 -7.99 -10.83 1.06
C SER A 90 -8.04 -9.40 0.53
N ASP A 91 -8.55 -9.22 -0.69
CA ASP A 91 -8.78 -7.90 -1.30
C ASP A 91 -9.64 -6.99 -0.40
N THR A 92 -10.69 -7.55 0.21
CA THR A 92 -11.53 -6.82 1.18
C THR A 92 -10.72 -6.29 2.36
N LEU A 93 -9.75 -7.06 2.86
CA LEU A 93 -8.91 -6.65 3.98
C LEU A 93 -7.85 -5.65 3.53
N ILE A 94 -7.26 -5.82 2.35
CA ILE A 94 -6.36 -4.83 1.73
C ILE A 94 -7.07 -3.48 1.65
N ASP A 95 -8.27 -3.43 1.08
CA ASP A 95 -9.08 -2.21 0.96
C ASP A 95 -9.39 -1.59 2.33
N ALA A 96 -9.76 -2.41 3.31
CA ALA A 96 -10.07 -1.94 4.66
C ALA A 96 -8.83 -1.36 5.38
N VAL A 97 -7.67 -1.98 5.22
CA VAL A 97 -6.40 -1.48 5.78
C VAL A 97 -6.02 -0.16 5.13
N SER A 98 -5.98 -0.10 3.80
CA SER A 98 -5.60 1.11 3.05
C SER A 98 -6.57 2.26 3.34
N ALA A 99 -7.88 2.03 3.28
CA ALA A 99 -8.88 3.05 3.62
C ALA A 99 -8.66 3.59 5.04
N SER A 100 -8.47 2.72 6.03
CA SER A 100 -8.25 3.15 7.40
C SER A 100 -6.91 3.87 7.60
N MET A 101 -5.89 3.54 6.80
CA MET A 101 -4.60 4.23 6.83
C MET A 101 -4.76 5.67 6.32
N TYR A 102 -5.40 5.86 5.16
CA TYR A 102 -5.62 7.20 4.59
C TYR A 102 -6.62 8.03 5.40
N ASP A 103 -7.66 7.43 5.97
CA ASP A 103 -8.58 8.14 6.87
C ASP A 103 -7.83 8.70 8.08
N TYR A 104 -6.91 7.92 8.65
CA TYR A 104 -6.05 8.39 9.74
C TYR A 104 -5.16 9.56 9.29
N LEU A 105 -4.47 9.41 8.15
CA LEU A 105 -3.59 10.47 7.63
C LEU A 105 -4.36 11.75 7.31
N LYS A 106 -5.58 11.63 6.77
CA LYS A 106 -6.45 12.76 6.46
C LYS A 106 -6.92 13.51 7.72
N ALA A 107 -7.25 12.77 8.79
CA ALA A 107 -7.73 13.34 10.04
C ALA A 107 -6.60 13.97 10.87
N GLU A 108 -5.51 13.25 11.08
CA GLU A 108 -4.47 13.62 12.04
C GLU A 108 -3.29 14.35 11.38
N GLU A 109 -3.12 14.20 10.07
CA GLU A 109 -1.92 14.61 9.34
C GLU A 109 -2.26 15.34 8.05
N LYS A 110 -3.30 16.18 8.10
CA LYS A 110 -3.92 16.84 6.94
C LYS A 110 -2.91 17.49 5.97
N GLY A 111 -1.90 18.18 6.50
CA GLY A 111 -0.84 18.80 5.68
C GLY A 111 -0.02 17.78 4.89
N TYR A 112 0.32 16.65 5.49
CA TYR A 112 1.01 15.56 4.81
C TYR A 112 0.09 14.83 3.83
N TYR A 113 -1.13 14.49 4.25
CA TYR A 113 -2.12 13.80 3.42
C TYR A 113 -2.35 14.53 2.09
N ASN A 114 -2.59 15.85 2.14
CA ASN A 114 -2.82 16.66 0.94
C ASN A 114 -1.68 16.56 -0.08
N ASN A 115 -0.42 16.43 0.40
CA ASN A 115 0.74 16.37 -0.48
C ASN A 115 0.96 14.99 -1.11
N ILE A 116 0.46 13.91 -0.49
CA ILE A 116 0.56 12.55 -1.05
C ILE A 116 -0.70 12.12 -1.82
N SER A 117 -1.85 12.74 -1.55
CA SER A 117 -3.12 12.41 -2.21
C SER A 117 -3.22 12.91 -3.66
N ASP A 118 -2.27 13.71 -4.13
CA ASP A 118 -2.24 14.28 -5.49
C ASP A 118 -1.83 13.28 -6.60
N GLY A 119 -2.04 11.98 -6.35
CA GLY A 119 -1.99 10.88 -7.34
C GLY A 119 -0.63 10.51 -7.94
N SER A 120 0.38 11.37 -7.87
CA SER A 120 1.71 11.16 -8.46
C SER A 120 2.76 10.67 -7.46
N ALA A 121 2.44 10.67 -6.16
CA ALA A 121 3.43 10.45 -5.12
C ALA A 121 4.09 9.07 -5.18
N PHE A 122 3.41 8.04 -5.70
CA PHE A 122 3.90 6.67 -5.70
C PHE A 122 4.24 6.11 -7.07
N THR A 123 3.86 6.78 -8.16
CA THR A 123 4.00 6.27 -9.54
C THR A 123 5.42 5.82 -9.85
N PHE A 124 6.41 6.63 -9.48
CA PHE A 124 7.82 6.31 -9.71
C PHE A 124 8.29 5.08 -8.92
N TYR A 125 7.84 4.92 -7.68
CA TYR A 125 8.15 3.73 -6.89
C TYR A 125 7.47 2.47 -7.45
N LEU A 126 6.23 2.58 -7.95
CA LEU A 126 5.55 1.47 -8.66
C LEU A 126 6.30 1.05 -9.93
N LEU A 127 6.87 2.00 -10.67
CA LEU A 127 7.71 1.71 -11.83
C LEU A 127 9.04 1.05 -11.41
N ALA A 128 9.65 1.50 -10.32
CA ALA A 128 10.87 0.91 -9.78
C ALA A 128 10.67 -0.55 -9.33
N LEU A 129 9.50 -0.92 -8.81
CA LEU A 129 9.15 -2.32 -8.51
C LEU A 129 9.11 -3.21 -9.76
N LYS A 130 8.75 -2.65 -10.91
CA LYS A 130 8.64 -3.39 -12.19
C LYS A 130 9.97 -3.44 -12.95
N LYS A 131 10.91 -2.56 -12.62
CA LYS A 131 12.24 -2.53 -13.23
C LYS A 131 13.01 -3.78 -12.80
N SER A 132 13.64 -4.46 -13.77
CA SER A 132 14.48 -5.63 -13.50
C SER A 132 15.72 -5.24 -12.68
N GLY A 133 16.34 -6.25 -12.05
CA GLY A 133 17.52 -6.07 -11.21
C GLY A 133 17.18 -5.90 -9.74
N ASP A 134 17.99 -5.12 -9.03
CA ASP A 134 17.83 -4.90 -7.58
C ASP A 134 16.71 -3.91 -7.29
N THR A 135 15.58 -4.43 -6.80
CA THR A 135 14.39 -3.65 -6.45
C THR A 135 14.70 -2.58 -5.39
N ALA A 136 15.48 -2.91 -4.36
CA ALA A 136 15.76 -1.95 -3.28
C ALA A 136 16.62 -0.79 -3.81
N LYS A 137 17.62 -1.10 -4.64
CA LYS A 137 18.42 -0.06 -5.34
C LYS A 137 17.54 0.80 -6.25
N ASN A 138 16.67 0.19 -7.06
CA ASN A 138 15.76 0.92 -7.94
C ASN A 138 14.84 1.87 -7.16
N ILE A 139 14.33 1.45 -6.00
CA ILE A 139 13.56 2.31 -5.08
C ILE A 139 14.43 3.43 -4.52
N GLY A 140 15.66 3.13 -4.11
CA GLY A 140 16.65 4.11 -3.66
C GLY A 140 16.94 5.21 -4.68
N GLU A 141 17.07 4.86 -5.96
CA GLU A 141 17.23 5.83 -7.05
C GLU A 141 16.05 6.81 -7.13
N GLN A 142 14.82 6.30 -7.02
CA GLN A 142 13.61 7.15 -7.04
C GLN A 142 13.49 8.00 -5.77
N PHE A 143 13.92 7.48 -4.63
CA PHE A 143 13.95 8.22 -3.37
C PHE A 143 14.92 9.41 -3.45
N ALA A 144 16.15 9.17 -3.92
CA ALA A 144 17.17 10.21 -4.11
C ALA A 144 16.67 11.32 -5.06
N GLN A 145 16.09 10.93 -6.20
CA GLN A 145 15.47 11.86 -7.15
C GLN A 145 14.33 12.68 -6.52
N ARG A 146 13.47 12.05 -5.71
CA ARG A 146 12.38 12.75 -5.03
C ARG A 146 12.89 13.81 -4.06
N CYS A 147 13.99 13.54 -3.38
CA CYS A 147 14.61 14.54 -2.51
C CYS A 147 15.37 15.62 -3.27
N GLY A 148 15.50 15.51 -4.59
CA GLY A 148 16.34 16.41 -5.38
C GLY A 148 17.83 16.23 -5.10
N ILE A 149 18.24 15.07 -4.57
CA ILE A 149 19.61 14.79 -4.16
C ILE A 149 20.14 13.64 -5.02
N ASN A 150 21.13 13.94 -5.86
CA ASN A 150 21.77 12.94 -6.71
C ASN A 150 23.07 12.45 -6.06
N SER A 151 22.95 11.48 -5.15
CA SER A 151 24.07 10.90 -4.41
C SER A 151 23.85 9.40 -4.19
N ASP A 152 24.89 8.58 -4.39
CA ASP A 152 24.88 7.14 -4.08
C ASP A 152 24.57 6.86 -2.59
N GLU A 153 24.93 7.79 -1.71
CA GLU A 153 24.57 7.71 -0.28
C GLU A 153 23.05 7.75 -0.09
N TYR A 154 22.36 8.64 -0.81
CA TYR A 154 20.89 8.74 -0.77
C TYR A 154 20.19 7.57 -1.45
N VAL A 155 20.80 7.01 -2.50
CA VAL A 155 20.31 5.77 -3.11
C VAL A 155 20.39 4.63 -2.10
N THR A 156 21.52 4.50 -1.41
CA THR A 156 21.73 3.46 -0.40
C THR A 156 20.79 3.66 0.79
N PHE A 157 20.62 4.91 1.25
CA PHE A 157 19.71 5.24 2.34
C PHE A 157 18.24 4.96 1.98
N GLY A 158 17.79 5.32 0.79
CA GLY A 158 16.44 4.99 0.31
C GLY A 158 16.20 3.48 0.22
N ALA A 159 17.18 2.71 -0.23
CA ALA A 159 17.12 1.25 -0.25
C ALA A 159 17.04 0.66 1.17
N ASP A 160 17.81 1.21 2.12
CA ASP A 160 17.79 0.81 3.53
C ASP A 160 16.43 1.10 4.18
N ILE A 161 15.86 2.29 3.94
CA ILE A 161 14.50 2.65 4.39
C ILE A 161 13.49 1.64 3.87
N PHE A 162 13.51 1.33 2.56
CA PHE A 162 12.59 0.38 1.97
C PHE A 162 12.69 -1.01 2.62
N ASN A 163 13.89 -1.55 2.74
CA ASN A 163 14.10 -2.89 3.31
C ASN A 163 13.69 -2.96 4.79
N LYS A 164 14.16 -2.01 5.61
CA LYS A 164 13.85 -1.97 7.05
C LYS A 164 12.37 -1.75 7.32
N SER A 165 11.73 -0.85 6.57
CA SER A 165 10.30 -0.60 6.73
C SER A 165 9.47 -1.77 6.23
N LEU A 166 9.83 -2.41 5.11
CA LEU A 166 9.16 -3.62 4.63
C LEU A 166 9.25 -4.76 5.64
N GLU A 167 10.42 -4.98 6.25
CA GLU A 167 10.60 -5.98 7.30
C GLU A 167 9.71 -5.66 8.52
N LEU A 168 9.72 -4.41 8.98
CA LEU A 168 8.89 -3.97 10.10
C LEU A 168 7.40 -4.13 9.80
N TYR A 169 6.94 -3.72 8.62
CA TYR A 169 5.54 -3.83 8.22
C TYR A 169 5.10 -5.28 8.07
N SER A 170 5.94 -6.15 7.51
CA SER A 170 5.67 -7.58 7.44
C SER A 170 5.44 -8.17 8.84
N LYS A 171 6.29 -7.84 9.83
CA LYS A 171 6.12 -8.27 11.23
C LYS A 171 4.82 -7.74 11.84
N ILE A 172 4.50 -6.47 11.60
CA ILE A 172 3.26 -5.84 12.12
C ILE A 172 2.01 -6.50 11.51
N ILE A 173 2.05 -6.85 10.23
CA ILE A 173 0.95 -7.54 9.54
C ILE A 173 0.78 -8.95 10.10
N ASP A 174 1.87 -9.69 10.26
CA ASP A 174 1.89 -11.03 10.87
C ASP A 174 1.27 -11.05 12.28
N GLU A 175 1.66 -10.09 13.13
CA GLU A 175 1.11 -9.90 14.48
C GLU A 175 -0.40 -9.60 14.52
N THR A 176 -1.03 -9.29 13.38
CA THR A 176 -2.47 -9.03 13.32
C THR A 176 -3.29 -10.32 13.40
N GLU A 177 -2.69 -11.46 13.00
CA GLU A 177 -3.29 -12.80 13.06
C GLU A 177 -4.71 -12.84 12.47
N PHE A 178 -4.85 -12.47 11.19
CA PHE A 178 -6.14 -12.53 10.52
C PHE A 178 -6.68 -13.96 10.50
N VAL A 179 -7.98 -14.11 10.81
CA VAL A 179 -8.60 -15.42 10.92
C VAL A 179 -8.91 -15.96 9.53
N GLY A 180 -8.31 -17.11 9.19
CA GLY A 180 -8.57 -17.80 7.91
C GLY A 180 -7.84 -17.21 6.71
N GLU A 181 -6.74 -16.49 6.95
CA GLU A 181 -5.69 -16.20 5.95
C GLU A 181 -4.55 -17.22 6.03
#